data_AF-A0A3S5AHL7-F1
#
_entry.id   AF-A0A3S5AHL7-F1
#
_cell.length_a   1.000
_cell.length_b   1.000
_cell.length_c   1.000
_cell.angle_alpha   90.00
_cell.angle_beta   90.00
_cell.angle_gamma   90.00
#
_symmetry.space_group_name_H-M   'P 1'
#
loop_
_entity.id
_entity.type
_entity.pdbx_description
1 polymer ?
#
loop_
_entity_poly.entity_id
_entity_poly.type
_entity_poly.pdbx_seq_one_letter_code
_entity_poly.pdbx_strand_id
1 'polypeptide(L)'
;MSGWARPLLLSLTVLWICFGLAVIPTHLRIGLDQRLSMPNDSYVLDYFNALSTYLNIGPPVYFVVTREHDYTNRIGQDEVCGSTGCPDDSLLGTIGQAARTNT
;
A
#
# COMPACT_ATOMS: atom_id res chain seq x y z
N MET A 1 2.82 -4.66 -56.00
CA MET A 1 1.93 -5.18 -54.93
C MET A 1 2.51 -4.99 -53.51
N SER A 2 3.38 -4.01 -53.25
CA SER A 2 3.97 -3.77 -51.91
C SER A 2 3.76 -2.36 -51.34
N GLY A 3 3.18 -1.42 -52.12
CA GLY A 3 2.96 -0.04 -51.66
C GLY A 3 1.91 0.09 -50.54
N TRP A 4 0.94 -0.81 -50.51
CA TRP A 4 -0.14 -0.85 -49.51
C TRP A 4 0.23 -1.60 -48.22
N ALA A 5 1.27 -2.42 -48.24
CA ALA A 5 1.67 -3.20 -47.06
C ALA A 5 2.28 -2.32 -45.96
N ARG A 6 2.99 -1.25 -46.35
CA ARG A 6 3.66 -0.31 -45.42
C ARG A 6 2.68 0.49 -44.55
N PRO A 7 1.66 1.18 -45.10
CA PRO A 7 0.70 1.90 -44.26
C PRO A 7 -0.15 0.97 -43.40
N LEU A 8 -0.44 -0.25 -43.87
CA LEU A 8 -1.21 -1.24 -43.13
C LEU A 8 -0.44 -1.79 -41.92
N LEU A 9 0.88 -1.98 -42.05
CA LEU A 9 1.73 -2.33 -40.92
C LEU A 9 1.76 -1.21 -39.87
N LEU A 10 1.88 0.04 -40.31
CA LEU A 10 1.92 1.21 -39.42
C LEU A 10 0.59 1.44 -38.70
N SER A 11 -0.55 1.25 -39.36
CA SER A 11 -1.85 1.39 -38.69
C SER A 11 -2.07 0.30 -37.64
N LEU A 12 -1.63 -0.93 -37.92
CA LEU A 12 -1.79 -2.06 -37.01
C LEU A 12 -0.89 -1.91 -35.76
N THR A 13 0.35 -1.45 -35.91
CA THR A 13 1.22 -1.19 -34.75
C THR A 13 0.74 -0.02 -33.90
N VAL A 14 0.26 1.06 -34.53
CA VAL A 14 -0.33 2.20 -33.78
C VAL A 14 -1.57 1.74 -33.01
N LEU A 15 -2.44 0.96 -33.63
CA LEU A 15 -3.64 0.43 -32.97
C LEU A 15 -3.29 -0.50 -31.80
N TRP A 16 -2.26 -1.34 -31.96
CA TRP A 16 -1.75 -2.19 -30.88
C TRP A 16 -1.16 -1.40 -29.72
N ILE A 17 -0.40 -0.33 -30.01
CA ILE A 17 0.17 0.56 -28.99
C ILE A 17 -0.94 1.32 -28.25
N CYS A 18 -1.92 1.87 -28.98
CA CYS A 18 -3.08 2.53 -28.39
C CYS A 18 -3.88 1.59 -27.47
N PHE A 19 -4.06 0.34 -27.89
CA PHE A 19 -4.72 -0.68 -27.07
C PHE A 19 -3.91 -0.99 -25.80
N GLY A 20 -2.59 -1.19 -25.91
CA GLY A 20 -1.71 -1.40 -24.77
C GLY A 20 -1.78 -0.24 -23.76
N LEU A 21 -1.72 1.00 -24.24
CA LEU A 21 -1.84 2.21 -23.41
C LEU A 21 -3.18 2.31 -22.68
N ALA A 22 -4.28 1.83 -23.27
CA ALA A 22 -5.60 1.85 -22.64
C ALA A 22 -5.76 0.77 -21.54
N VAL A 23 -5.09 -0.38 -21.69
CA VAL A 23 -5.22 -1.52 -20.77
C VAL A 23 -4.30 -1.41 -19.54
N ILE A 24 -3.11 -0.82 -19.70
CA ILE A 24 -2.14 -0.67 -18.60
C ILE A 24 -2.74 -0.01 -17.35
N PRO A 25 -3.44 1.15 -17.40
CA PRO A 25 -3.96 1.78 -16.19
C PRO A 25 -5.17 1.07 -15.58
N THR A 26 -5.90 0.26 -16.36
CA THR A 26 -7.19 -0.31 -15.95
C THR A 26 -7.07 -1.73 -15.39
N HIS A 27 -6.14 -2.53 -15.89
CA HIS A 27 -6.08 -3.97 -15.59
C HIS A 27 -4.75 -4.44 -14.99
N LEU A 28 -3.76 -3.57 -14.84
CA LEU A 28 -2.49 -3.95 -14.24
C LEU A 28 -2.65 -4.05 -12.71
N ARG A 29 -2.72 -5.28 -12.19
CA ARG A 29 -2.63 -5.52 -10.76
C ARG A 29 -1.18 -5.33 -10.32
N ILE A 30 -0.95 -4.33 -9.48
CA ILE A 30 0.37 -4.08 -8.89
C ILE A 30 0.49 -4.91 -7.62
N GLY A 31 1.55 -5.69 -7.53
CA GLY A 31 1.86 -6.51 -6.35
C GLY A 31 2.25 -7.93 -6.73
N LEU A 32 3.13 -8.51 -5.92
CA LEU A 32 3.47 -9.93 -6.00
C LEU A 32 2.59 -10.70 -5.01
N ASP A 33 1.85 -11.68 -5.49
CA ASP A 33 1.18 -12.62 -4.60
C ASP A 33 2.22 -13.54 -3.96
N GLN A 34 2.40 -13.41 -2.65
CA GLN A 34 3.38 -14.15 -1.88
C GLN A 34 3.08 -15.66 -1.83
N ARG A 35 1.85 -16.09 -2.11
CA ARG A 35 1.50 -17.52 -2.20
C ARG A 35 2.05 -18.15 -3.48
N LEU A 36 2.08 -17.40 -4.59
CA LEU A 36 2.61 -17.88 -5.88
C LEU A 36 4.14 -17.94 -5.93
N SER A 37 4.84 -17.29 -4.99
CA SER A 37 6.31 -17.32 -4.95
C SER A 37 6.88 -18.56 -4.26
N MET A 38 6.02 -19.47 -3.77
CA MET A 38 6.43 -20.67 -3.03
C MET A 38 5.96 -21.96 -3.71
N PRO A 39 6.71 -23.08 -3.54
CA PRO A 39 6.27 -24.39 -4.03
C PRO A 39 4.95 -24.83 -3.38
N ASN A 40 4.12 -25.53 -4.15
CA ASN A 40 2.80 -26.00 -3.69
C ASN A 40 2.86 -26.97 -2.49
N ASP A 41 4.01 -27.61 -2.25
CA ASP A 41 4.23 -28.57 -1.15
C ASP A 41 5.11 -27.98 -0.03
N SER A 42 5.16 -26.64 0.07
CA SER A 42 5.92 -25.94 1.10
C SER A 42 5.10 -25.74 2.36
N TYR A 43 5.68 -26.04 3.53
CA TYR A 43 5.10 -25.75 4.85
C TYR A 43 4.75 -24.26 5.04
N VAL A 44 5.40 -23.37 4.28
CA VAL A 44 5.16 -21.93 4.38
C VAL A 44 3.81 -21.54 3.75
N LEU A 45 3.30 -22.33 2.81
CA LEU A 45 1.97 -22.12 2.24
C LEU A 45 0.89 -22.36 3.31
N ASP A 46 1.05 -23.43 4.10
CA ASP A 46 0.19 -23.72 5.25
C ASP A 46 0.28 -22.65 6.33
N TYR A 47 1.49 -22.15 6.60
CA TYR A 47 1.69 -21.01 7.50
C TYR A 47 0.92 -19.76 7.07
N PHE A 48 0.99 -19.36 5.80
CA PHE A 48 0.23 -18.20 5.31
C PHE A 48 -1.29 -18.41 5.31
N ASN A 49 -1.75 -19.64 5.07
CA ASN A 49 -3.17 -19.99 5.18
C ASN A 49 -3.66 -19.88 6.63
N ALA A 50 -2.88 -20.40 7.58
CA ALA A 50 -3.19 -20.27 9.00
C ALA A 50 -3.15 -18.81 9.45
N LEU A 51 -2.14 -18.04 9.01
CA LEU A 51 -2.02 -16.62 9.32
C LEU A 51 -3.23 -15.84 8.82
N SER A 52 -3.68 -16.06 7.57
CA SER A 52 -4.84 -15.32 7.04
C SER A 52 -6.18 -15.76 7.63
N THR A 53 -6.25 -16.95 8.23
CA THR A 53 -7.49 -17.51 8.78
C THR A 53 -7.66 -17.19 10.27
N TYR A 54 -6.58 -17.23 11.04
CA TYR A 54 -6.62 -17.12 12.49
C TYR A 54 -6.09 -15.80 13.04
N LEU A 55 -5.23 -15.08 12.31
CA LEU A 55 -4.63 -13.85 12.82
C LEU A 55 -5.49 -12.62 12.49
N ASN A 56 -6.04 -12.00 13.53
CA ASN A 56 -6.87 -10.79 13.44
C ASN A 56 -6.07 -9.48 13.54
N ILE A 57 -4.74 -9.55 13.55
CA ILE A 57 -3.85 -8.39 13.64
C ILE A 57 -2.78 -8.44 12.55
N GLY A 58 -2.36 -7.26 12.09
CA GLY A 58 -1.23 -7.13 11.16
C GLY A 58 0.13 -7.07 11.87
N PRO A 59 1.21 -6.94 11.09
CA PRO A 59 2.54 -6.63 11.62
C PRO A 59 2.53 -5.31 12.43
N PRO A 60 3.34 -5.20 13.50
CA PRO A 60 3.43 -3.96 14.28
C PRO A 60 4.09 -2.84 13.47
N VAL A 61 3.61 -1.62 13.70
CA VAL A 61 4.18 -0.38 13.13
C VAL A 61 4.75 0.49 14.25
N TYR A 62 5.85 1.18 13.97
CA TYR A 62 6.51 2.07 14.92
C TYR A 62 6.48 3.50 14.39
N PHE A 63 5.82 4.39 15.12
CA PHE A 63 5.83 5.83 14.86
C PHE A 63 6.97 6.45 15.66
N VAL A 64 8.08 6.74 14.98
CA VAL A 64 9.30 7.25 15.62
C VAL A 64 9.34 8.77 15.52
N VAL A 65 9.41 9.44 16.67
CA VAL A 65 9.65 10.89 16.74
C VAL A 65 11.16 11.13 16.68
N THR A 66 11.60 12.04 15.81
CA THR A 66 13.01 12.37 15.62
C THR A 66 13.55 13.20 16.79
N ARG A 67 14.88 13.23 16.94
CA ARG A 67 15.55 13.87 18.11
C ARG A 67 15.34 15.38 18.23
N GLU A 68 14.90 16.04 17.17
CA GLU A 68 14.77 17.50 17.14
C GLU A 68 13.48 18.00 17.81
N HIS A 69 12.63 17.10 18.31
CA HIS A 69 11.39 17.45 18.98
C HIS A 69 11.61 17.91 20.43
N ASP A 70 11.03 19.04 20.81
CA ASP A 70 11.14 19.59 22.16
C ASP A 70 10.05 19.04 23.08
N TYR A 71 10.41 18.10 23.97
CA TYR A 71 9.51 17.55 24.97
C TYR A 71 9.40 18.38 26.25
N THR A 72 10.24 19.40 26.42
CA THR A 72 10.31 20.19 27.66
C THR A 72 9.26 21.31 27.68
N ASN A 73 8.89 21.82 26.50
CA ASN A 73 7.87 22.84 26.36
C ASN A 73 6.46 22.22 26.25
N ARG A 74 5.44 22.93 26.77
CA ARG A 74 4.04 22.48 26.71
C ARG A 74 3.54 22.33 25.28
N ILE A 75 3.95 23.24 24.38
CA ILE A 75 3.58 23.18 22.96
C ILE A 75 4.05 21.86 22.33
N GLY A 76 5.32 21.48 22.55
CA GLY A 76 5.83 20.21 22.01
C GLY A 76 5.30 18.97 22.74
N GLN A 77 4.89 19.08 24.01
CA GLN A 77 4.16 18.00 24.69
C GLN A 77 2.77 17.78 24.09
N ASP A 78 2.04 18.87 23.82
CA ASP A 78 0.69 18.86 23.26
C ASP A 78 0.67 18.23 21.85
N GLU A 79 1.75 18.34 21.07
CA GLU A 79 1.89 17.70 19.76
C GLU A 79 2.01 16.16 19.82
N VAL A 80 2.50 15.59 20.92
CA VAL A 80 2.77 14.13 21.02
C VAL A 80 1.82 13.43 21.99
N CYS A 81 1.30 14.11 23.00
CA CYS A 81 0.52 13.50 24.06
C CYS A 81 -0.85 12.96 23.58
N GLY A 82 -1.52 12.14 24.38
CA GLY A 82 -2.80 11.50 23.99
C GLY A 82 -3.76 11.28 25.16
N SER A 83 -3.60 12.10 26.21
CA SER A 83 -4.38 12.00 27.44
C SER A 83 -5.38 13.16 27.58
N THR A 84 -6.08 13.21 28.70
CA THR A 84 -6.98 14.31 29.05
C THR A 84 -6.23 15.65 29.02
N GLY A 85 -6.74 16.60 28.24
CA GLY A 85 -6.14 17.93 28.07
C GLY A 85 -5.21 18.07 26.88
N CYS A 86 -4.94 16.99 26.15
CA CYS A 86 -4.19 17.02 24.88
C CYS A 86 -5.10 17.41 23.71
N PRO A 87 -4.55 18.10 22.70
CA PRO A 87 -5.24 18.33 21.43
C PRO A 87 -5.61 17.03 20.71
N ASP A 88 -6.72 17.06 19.97
CA ASP A 88 -7.19 15.92 19.15
C ASP A 88 -6.28 15.63 17.95
N ASP A 89 -5.52 16.62 17.48
CA ASP A 89 -4.56 16.55 16.37
C ASP A 89 -3.14 16.15 16.80
N SER A 90 -2.97 15.81 18.07
CA SER A 90 -1.73 15.22 18.59
C SER A 90 -1.41 13.86 17.93
N LEU A 91 -0.14 13.43 17.98
CA LEU A 91 0.31 12.16 17.42
C LEU A 91 -0.52 10.97 17.94
N LEU A 92 -0.67 10.87 19.27
CA LEU A 92 -1.43 9.79 19.89
C LEU A 92 -2.94 9.96 19.70
N GLY A 93 -3.44 11.20 19.65
CA GLY A 93 -4.84 11.50 19.31
C GLY A 93 -5.20 11.00 17.91
N THR A 94 -4.39 11.36 16.91
CA THR A 94 -4.57 10.95 15.51
C THR A 94 -4.50 9.42 15.34
N ILE A 95 -3.52 8.77 15.97
CA ILE A 95 -3.40 7.30 15.93
C ILE A 95 -4.61 6.64 16.59
N GLY A 96 -5.05 7.15 17.75
CA GLY A 96 -6.21 6.64 18.46
C GLY A 96 -7.51 6.81 17.69
N GLN A 97 -7.68 7.93 16.98
CA GLN A 97 -8.82 8.17 16.09
C GLN A 97 -8.76 7.23 14.88
N ALA A 98 -7.62 7.11 14.20
CA ALA A 98 -7.43 6.22 13.06
C ALA A 98 -7.70 4.74 13.41
N ALA A 99 -7.35 4.31 14.61
CA ALA A 99 -7.62 2.95 15.10
C ALA A 99 -9.11 2.68 15.39
N ARG A 100 -9.91 3.73 15.62
CA ARG A 100 -11.36 3.63 15.87
C ARG A 100 -12.20 3.81 14.61
N THR A 101 -11.67 4.48 13.58
CA THR A 101 -12.38 4.70 12.33
C THR A 101 -12.55 3.36 11.61
N ASN A 102 -13.79 2.91 11.52
CA ASN A 102 -14.17 1.68 10.83
C ASN A 102 -13.82 1.79 9.34
N THR A 103 -12.90 0.94 8.86
CA THR A 103 -12.68 0.68 7.43
C THR A 103 -13.71 -0.30 6.91
#